data_AF-A0A537IL85-F1
#
_entry.id   AF-A0A537IL85-F1
#
_cell.length_a   1.000
_cell.length_b   1.000
_cell.length_c   1.000
_cell.angle_alpha   90.00
_cell.angle_beta   90.00
_cell.angle_gamma   90.00
#
_symmetry.space_group_name_H-M   'P 1'
#
loop_
_entity.id
_entity.type
_entity.pdbx_description
1 polymer ?
#
loop_
_entity_poly.entity_id
_entity_poly.type
_entity_poly.pdbx_seq_one_letter_code
_entity_poly.pdbx_strand_id
1 'polypeptide(L)'
;MSRYVLIASILIVLGCHKQAGFVYQVPQELEPIVQKFITEAQMRGHTITISNLIIQYDYSPSFQYCAVSNIISSRNDAQKIITINGHPCWLNSAQLETLIFHELAHCILGRDHDMSLMPKGYPKSIMYTGDLTMYSPCVYALSDSCNKAYRRTYYIDELFNPSIPVPAWGM
;
A
#
# COMPACT_ATOMS: atom_id res chain seq x y z
N MET A 1 15.36 -58.36 48.28
CA MET A 1 15.07 -58.10 46.85
C MET A 1 14.45 -56.72 46.76
N SER A 2 15.27 -55.69 46.52
CA SER A 2 14.84 -54.29 46.48
C SER A 2 14.27 -53.92 45.12
N ARG A 3 13.16 -53.19 45.09
CA ARG A 3 12.69 -52.47 43.90
C ARG A 3 12.31 -51.04 44.31
N TYR A 4 13.21 -50.11 44.06
CA TYR A 4 12.94 -48.68 44.14
C TYR A 4 12.35 -48.24 42.80
N VAL A 5 11.12 -47.71 42.81
CA VAL A 5 10.49 -47.09 41.63
C VAL A 5 10.78 -45.60 41.69
N LEU A 6 11.67 -45.13 40.82
CA LEU A 6 11.94 -43.72 40.58
C LEU A 6 10.83 -43.14 39.69
N ILE A 7 9.95 -42.34 40.28
CA ILE A 7 8.97 -41.54 39.53
C ILE A 7 9.68 -40.27 39.07
N ALA A 8 10.00 -40.21 37.77
CA ALA A 8 10.56 -39.03 37.13
C ALA A 8 9.42 -38.05 36.78
N SER A 9 9.34 -36.94 37.50
CA SER A 9 8.42 -35.83 37.23
C SER A 9 8.90 -35.04 36.01
N ILE A 10 8.25 -35.23 34.87
CA ILE A 10 8.47 -34.45 33.64
C ILE A 10 7.76 -33.10 33.79
N LEU A 11 8.50 -32.05 34.11
CA LEU A 11 8.05 -30.66 34.06
C LEU A 11 8.07 -30.19 32.60
N ILE A 12 6.90 -30.24 31.94
CA ILE A 12 6.71 -29.65 30.62
C ILE A 12 6.63 -28.13 30.78
N VAL A 13 7.74 -27.45 30.51
CA VAL A 13 7.77 -25.99 30.36
C VAL A 13 7.13 -25.64 29.01
N LEU A 14 5.82 -25.36 29.03
CA LEU A 14 5.14 -24.69 27.92
C LEU A 14 5.59 -23.23 27.92
N GLY A 15 6.72 -22.96 27.26
CA GLY A 15 7.14 -21.62 26.91
C GLY A 15 6.09 -20.99 26.00
N CYS A 16 5.20 -20.19 26.57
CA CYS A 16 4.22 -19.41 25.85
C CYS A 16 4.97 -18.29 25.11
N HIS A 17 5.44 -18.56 23.89
CA HIS A 17 5.96 -17.52 23.02
C HIS A 17 4.77 -16.67 22.59
N LYS A 18 4.53 -15.55 23.28
CA LYS A 18 3.67 -14.49 22.74
C LYS A 18 4.31 -14.04 21.43
N GLN A 19 3.75 -14.47 20.30
CA GLN A 19 3.97 -13.76 19.05
C GLN A 19 3.63 -12.30 19.32
N ALA A 20 4.60 -11.41 19.10
CA ALA A 20 4.33 -9.99 19.12
C ALA A 20 3.18 -9.73 18.14
N GLY A 21 2.09 -9.12 18.61
CA GLY A 21 0.94 -8.82 17.76
C GLY A 21 1.32 -7.85 16.64
N PHE A 22 0.47 -7.77 15.60
CA PHE A 22 0.66 -6.76 14.56
C PHE A 22 0.56 -5.35 15.14
N VAL A 23 1.28 -4.43 14.50
CA VAL A 23 1.38 -3.03 14.90
C VAL A 23 0.76 -2.14 13.82
N TYR A 24 0.01 -1.13 14.28
CA TYR A 24 -0.38 0.01 13.47
C TYR A 24 0.45 1.22 13.89
N GLN A 25 1.28 1.73 12.99
CA GLN A 25 2.14 2.89 13.21
C GLN A 25 2.33 3.65 11.90
N VAL A 26 1.55 4.70 11.72
CA VAL A 26 1.61 5.59 10.56
C VAL A 26 2.04 6.99 11.04
N PRO A 27 2.97 7.68 10.36
CA PRO A 27 3.31 9.06 10.68
C PRO A 27 2.07 9.95 10.63
N GLN A 28 1.94 10.85 11.59
CA GLN A 28 0.72 11.66 11.79
C GLN A 28 0.32 12.43 10.52
N GLU A 29 1.29 12.88 9.73
CA GLU A 29 1.07 13.60 8.48
C GLU A 29 0.53 12.74 7.34
N LEU A 30 0.67 11.41 7.41
CA LEU A 30 0.18 10.46 6.41
C LEU A 30 -1.15 9.80 6.81
N GLU A 31 -1.52 9.86 8.09
CA GLU A 31 -2.79 9.34 8.60
C GLU A 31 -4.02 9.84 7.80
N PRO A 32 -4.13 11.14 7.44
CA PRO A 32 -5.27 11.61 6.64
C PRO A 32 -5.35 10.94 5.26
N ILE A 33 -4.23 10.55 4.67
CA ILE A 33 -4.19 9.89 3.35
C ILE A 33 -4.62 8.42 3.49
N VAL A 34 -4.19 7.73 4.55
CA VAL A 34 -4.65 6.36 4.86
C VAL A 34 -6.15 6.36 5.14
N GLN A 35 -6.66 7.30 5.93
CA GLN A 35 -8.09 7.41 6.18
C GLN A 35 -8.86 7.76 4.90
N LYS A 36 -8.29 8.59 4.01
CA LYS A 36 -8.88 8.88 2.71
C LYS A 36 -9.00 7.62 1.86
N PHE A 37 -7.98 6.76 1.84
CA PHE A 37 -8.04 5.48 1.14
C PHE A 37 -9.19 4.59 1.67
N ILE A 38 -9.34 4.48 2.99
CA ILE A 38 -10.42 3.72 3.62
C ILE A 38 -11.79 4.30 3.24
N THR A 39 -11.94 5.62 3.28
CA THR A 39 -13.18 6.31 2.89
C THR A 39 -13.51 6.06 1.42
N GLU A 40 -12.53 6.17 0.51
CA GLU A 40 -12.71 5.92 -0.92
C GLU A 40 -13.08 4.46 -1.20
N ALA A 41 -12.52 3.50 -0.43
CA ALA A 41 -12.90 2.10 -0.48
C ALA A 41 -14.37 1.90 -0.07
N GLN A 42 -14.77 2.51 1.06
CA GLN A 42 -16.13 2.43 1.58
C GLN A 42 -17.15 3.00 0.60
N MET A 43 -16.84 4.14 -0.04
CA MET A 43 -17.67 4.74 -1.08
C MET A 43 -17.91 3.82 -2.29
N ARG A 44 -17.04 2.83 -2.50
CA ARG A 44 -17.11 1.83 -3.57
C ARG A 44 -17.59 0.45 -3.08
N GLY A 45 -18.10 0.37 -1.85
CA GLY A 45 -18.65 -0.86 -1.28
C GLY A 45 -17.62 -1.81 -0.67
N HIS A 46 -16.37 -1.37 -0.49
CA HIS A 46 -15.32 -2.17 0.15
C HIS A 46 -15.18 -1.77 1.62
N THR A 47 -15.45 -2.70 2.54
CA THR A 47 -15.19 -2.49 3.97
C THR A 47 -13.76 -2.93 4.28
N ILE A 48 -12.89 -1.99 4.62
CA ILE A 48 -11.47 -2.23 4.92
C ILE A 48 -11.20 -1.88 6.37
N THR A 49 -10.46 -2.75 7.06
CA THR A 49 -9.90 -2.47 8.39
C THR A 49 -8.40 -2.70 8.32
N ILE A 50 -7.62 -1.70 8.73
CA ILE A 50 -6.16 -1.73 8.71
C ILE A 50 -5.67 -1.62 10.15
N SER A 51 -5.08 -2.69 10.67
CA SER A 51 -4.55 -2.74 12.06
C SER A 51 -3.11 -3.22 12.13
N ASN A 52 -2.50 -3.49 10.98
CA ASN A 52 -1.20 -4.14 10.80
C ASN A 52 -0.34 -3.38 9.78
N LEU A 53 -0.42 -2.04 9.78
CA LEU A 53 0.30 -1.18 8.84
C LEU A 53 1.35 -0.34 9.58
N ILE A 54 2.59 -0.41 9.12
CA ILE A 54 3.65 0.53 9.47
C ILE A 54 3.97 1.34 8.21
N ILE A 55 4.05 2.66 8.35
CA ILE A 55 4.68 3.53 7.35
C ILE A 55 5.92 4.14 8.00
N GLN A 56 7.06 4.07 7.31
CA GLN A 56 8.34 4.56 7.82
C GLN A 56 9.14 5.26 6.72
N TYR A 57 10.01 6.18 7.12
CA TYR A 57 10.95 6.84 6.20
C TYR A 57 12.32 6.15 6.21
N ASP A 58 12.92 6.03 5.03
CA ASP A 58 14.31 5.64 4.84
C ASP A 58 15.09 6.80 4.20
N TYR A 59 16.07 7.33 4.93
CA TYR A 59 16.94 8.43 4.49
C TYR A 59 18.28 7.91 3.93
N SER A 60 18.42 6.60 3.74
CA SER A 60 19.63 6.02 3.18
C SER A 60 19.83 6.50 1.74
N PRO A 61 21.05 6.96 1.36
CA PRO A 61 21.38 7.27 -0.02
C PRO A 61 21.22 6.08 -0.99
N SER A 62 21.21 4.85 -0.47
CA SER A 62 21.01 3.64 -1.27
C SER A 62 19.54 3.34 -1.59
N PHE A 63 18.59 4.04 -0.96
CA PHE A 63 17.16 3.84 -1.21
C PHE A 63 16.74 4.64 -2.45
N GLN A 64 16.59 3.93 -3.58
CA GLN A 64 16.37 4.55 -4.89
C GLN A 64 14.89 4.70 -5.28
N TYR A 65 13.99 4.08 -4.53
CA TYR A 65 12.56 4.15 -4.77
C TYR A 65 11.94 5.31 -3.99
N CYS A 66 10.79 5.79 -4.43
CA CYS A 66 10.01 6.79 -3.70
C CYS A 66 9.22 6.18 -2.55
N ALA A 67 8.72 4.98 -2.75
CA ALA A 67 8.29 4.09 -1.69
C ALA A 67 8.37 2.64 -2.16
N VAL A 68 8.24 1.71 -1.22
CA VAL A 68 8.09 0.29 -1.49
C VAL A 68 7.29 -0.37 -0.37
N SER A 69 6.35 -1.24 -0.76
CA SER A 69 5.72 -2.20 0.14
C SER A 69 6.58 -3.45 0.34
N ASN A 70 6.62 -3.98 1.56
CA ASN A 70 7.24 -5.27 1.84
C ASN A 70 6.43 -6.48 1.31
N ILE A 71 5.17 -6.29 0.94
CA ILE A 71 4.27 -7.37 0.55
C ILE A 71 3.20 -6.94 -0.47
N ILE A 72 2.83 -7.86 -1.35
CA ILE A 72 1.64 -7.75 -2.20
C ILE A 72 0.65 -8.81 -1.71
N SER A 73 -0.34 -8.40 -0.91
CA SER A 73 -1.31 -9.34 -0.33
C SER A 73 -2.52 -8.61 0.25
N SER A 74 -3.73 -9.02 -0.10
CA SER A 74 -4.97 -8.55 0.54
C SER A 74 -5.21 -9.17 1.93
N ARG A 75 -4.45 -10.20 2.29
CA ARG A 75 -4.60 -10.90 3.57
C ARG A 75 -4.09 -10.03 4.74
N ASN A 76 -4.69 -10.24 5.92
CA ASN A 76 -4.33 -9.54 7.16
C ASN A 76 -3.51 -10.43 8.12
N ASP A 77 -2.77 -11.39 7.56
CA ASP A 77 -1.97 -12.38 8.29
C ASP A 77 -0.46 -12.05 8.31
N ALA A 78 -0.09 -10.84 7.90
CA ALA A 78 1.30 -10.37 7.91
C ALA A 78 1.37 -8.90 8.34
N GLN A 79 2.51 -8.49 8.91
CA GLN A 79 2.81 -7.07 9.12
C GLN A 79 3.06 -6.42 7.76
N LYS A 80 2.29 -5.37 7.45
CA LYS A 80 2.41 -4.56 6.24
C LYS A 80 3.30 -3.37 6.55
N ILE A 81 4.32 -3.15 5.73
CA ILE A 81 5.32 -2.10 5.92
C ILE A 81 5.49 -1.38 4.59
N ILE A 82 5.21 -0.08 4.58
CA ILE A 82 5.54 0.82 3.48
C ILE A 82 6.76 1.63 3.92
N THR A 83 7.85 1.49 3.19
CA THR A 83 9.05 2.30 3.36
C THR A 83 9.04 3.41 2.33
N ILE A 84 9.05 4.67 2.77
CA ILE A 84 9.04 5.87 1.92
C ILE A 84 10.44 6.48 1.90
N ASN A 85 10.85 7.04 0.77
CA ASN A 85 12.08 7.81 0.70
C ASN A 85 11.97 9.06 1.59
N GLY A 86 12.93 9.24 2.49
CA GLY A 86 13.01 10.43 3.33
C GLY A 86 13.31 11.71 2.54
N HIS A 87 13.81 11.59 1.31
CA HIS A 87 13.94 12.69 0.37
C HIS A 87 12.67 12.80 -0.50
N PRO A 88 12.04 13.99 -0.59
CA PRO A 88 10.76 14.14 -1.29
C PRO A 88 10.81 13.69 -2.75
N CYS A 89 9.95 12.75 -3.07
CA CYS A 89 9.71 12.24 -4.43
C CYS A 89 8.50 12.88 -5.11
N TRP A 90 7.81 13.79 -4.41
CA TRP A 90 6.59 14.44 -4.85
C TRP A 90 6.71 15.95 -4.68
N LEU A 91 5.98 16.67 -5.52
CA LEU A 91 5.93 18.13 -5.59
C LEU A 91 4.68 18.70 -4.91
N ASN A 92 3.62 17.89 -4.77
CA ASN A 92 2.36 18.31 -4.19
C ASN A 92 1.58 17.15 -3.55
N SER A 93 0.49 17.48 -2.86
CA SER A 93 -0.35 16.53 -2.14
C SER A 93 -1.04 15.51 -3.04
N ALA A 94 -1.35 15.83 -4.30
CA ALA A 94 -1.98 14.88 -5.22
C ALA A 94 -1.00 13.78 -5.65
N GLN A 95 0.28 14.14 -5.85
CA GLN A 95 1.34 13.15 -6.11
C GLN A 95 1.61 12.28 -4.88
N LEU A 96 1.66 12.87 -3.69
CA LEU A 96 1.79 12.11 -2.44
C LEU A 96 0.60 11.15 -2.24
N GLU A 97 -0.63 11.60 -2.47
CA GLU A 97 -1.80 10.73 -2.41
C GLU A 97 -1.69 9.56 -3.40
N THR A 98 -1.28 9.83 -4.64
CA THR A 98 -1.10 8.80 -5.66
C THR A 98 -0.07 7.76 -5.23
N LEU A 99 1.07 8.20 -4.69
CA LEU A 99 2.12 7.36 -4.12
C LEU A 99 1.59 6.47 -2.99
N ILE A 100 0.96 7.06 -1.98
CA ILE A 100 0.47 6.30 -0.84
C ILE A 100 -0.66 5.34 -1.26
N PHE A 101 -1.54 5.73 -2.20
CA PHE A 101 -2.59 4.85 -2.71
C PHE A 101 -2.03 3.67 -3.50
N HIS A 102 -0.95 3.88 -4.27
CA HIS A 102 -0.22 2.82 -4.96
C HIS A 102 0.31 1.78 -3.96
N GLU A 103 1.03 2.23 -2.93
CA GLU A 103 1.61 1.33 -1.93
C GLU A 103 0.54 0.64 -1.05
N LEU A 104 -0.53 1.36 -0.70
CA LEU A 104 -1.68 0.77 -0.02
C LEU A 104 -2.39 -0.26 -0.90
N ALA A 105 -2.43 -0.10 -2.22
CA ALA A 105 -3.01 -1.09 -3.11
C ALA A 105 -2.21 -2.41 -3.12
N HIS A 106 -0.88 -2.35 -3.09
CA HIS A 106 -0.03 -3.54 -2.84
C HIS A 106 -0.39 -4.21 -1.51
N CYS A 107 -0.33 -3.42 -0.42
CA CYS A 107 -0.48 -3.92 0.95
C CYS A 107 -1.90 -4.36 1.32
N ILE A 108 -2.93 -3.69 0.82
CA ILE A 108 -4.32 -3.80 1.34
C ILE A 108 -5.21 -4.53 0.34
N LEU A 109 -5.00 -4.30 -0.96
CA LEU A 109 -5.80 -4.89 -2.02
C LEU A 109 -5.10 -6.07 -2.70
N GLY A 110 -3.80 -6.27 -2.46
CA GLY A 110 -3.00 -7.30 -3.12
C GLY A 110 -2.87 -7.05 -4.63
N ARG A 111 -2.87 -5.78 -5.03
CA ARG A 111 -2.74 -5.38 -6.44
C ARG A 111 -1.28 -5.45 -6.84
N ASP A 112 -0.96 -6.19 -7.90
CA ASP A 112 0.35 -6.14 -8.54
C ASP A 112 0.43 -4.92 -9.49
N HIS A 113 1.64 -4.62 -9.96
CA HIS A 113 1.84 -3.64 -11.01
C HIS A 113 1.04 -4.00 -12.28
N ASP A 114 0.47 -2.98 -12.93
CA ASP A 114 -0.26 -3.12 -14.19
C ASP A 114 0.33 -2.20 -15.26
N MET A 115 1.07 -2.81 -16.19
CA MET A 115 1.76 -2.10 -17.28
C MET A 115 0.86 -1.81 -18.49
N SER A 116 -0.45 -2.06 -18.39
CA SER A 116 -1.36 -1.84 -19.49
C SER A 116 -1.65 -0.35 -19.73
N LEU A 117 -1.84 -0.03 -21.01
CA LEU A 117 -2.21 1.30 -21.49
C LEU A 117 -3.63 1.27 -22.07
N MET A 118 -4.32 2.39 -21.95
CA MET A 118 -5.54 2.69 -22.69
C MET A 118 -5.24 2.95 -24.18
N PRO A 119 -6.25 2.93 -25.08
CA PRO A 119 -6.05 3.19 -26.50
C PRO A 119 -5.26 4.48 -26.84
N LYS A 120 -5.47 5.57 -26.09
CA LYS A 120 -4.71 6.82 -26.23
C LYS A 120 -3.30 6.82 -25.61
N GLY A 121 -2.82 5.68 -25.12
CA GLY A 121 -1.50 5.53 -24.52
C GLY A 121 -1.39 6.03 -23.08
N TYR A 122 -2.52 6.32 -22.41
CA TYR A 122 -2.51 6.66 -20.98
C TYR A 122 -2.43 5.40 -20.11
N PRO A 123 -1.79 5.46 -18.92
CA PRO A 123 -1.83 4.37 -17.95
C PRO A 123 -3.27 3.94 -17.67
N LYS A 124 -3.53 2.63 -17.65
CA LYS A 124 -4.84 2.11 -17.29
C LYS A 124 -5.09 2.19 -15.78
N SER A 125 -4.02 2.13 -14.97
CA SER A 125 -4.08 2.00 -13.51
C SER A 125 -3.10 2.93 -12.79
N ILE A 126 -3.38 3.22 -11.51
CA ILE A 126 -2.39 3.77 -10.57
C ILE A 126 -1.21 2.81 -10.36
N MET A 127 -1.41 1.51 -10.62
CA MET A 127 -0.39 0.46 -10.48
C MET A 127 0.63 0.44 -11.63
N TYR A 128 0.57 1.38 -12.57
CA TYR A 128 1.47 1.43 -13.72
C TYR A 128 2.88 1.88 -13.34
N THR A 129 3.90 1.17 -13.83
CA THR A 129 5.31 1.44 -13.47
C THR A 129 6.27 1.72 -14.63
N GLY A 130 5.76 1.81 -15.86
CA GLY A 130 6.58 1.90 -17.07
C GLY A 130 7.26 3.25 -17.34
N ASP A 131 7.13 4.21 -16.45
CA ASP A 131 7.90 5.46 -16.51
C ASP A 131 8.33 5.77 -15.09
N LEU A 132 9.57 5.47 -14.69
CA LEU A 132 10.08 5.65 -13.32
C LEU A 132 10.20 7.12 -12.86
N THR A 133 9.85 8.11 -13.71
CA THR A 133 9.48 9.42 -13.17
C THR A 133 8.16 9.33 -12.37
N MET A 134 7.34 8.32 -12.69
CA MET A 134 6.27 7.48 -12.07
C MET A 134 5.32 8.01 -11.02
N TYR A 135 5.77 8.94 -10.20
CA TYR A 135 4.90 9.90 -9.52
C TYR A 135 4.84 11.23 -10.30
N SER A 136 5.44 11.19 -11.49
CA SER A 136 5.42 12.19 -12.54
C SER A 136 4.00 12.72 -12.70
N PRO A 137 3.83 14.05 -12.74
CA PRO A 137 2.62 14.82 -12.42
C PRO A 137 1.29 14.49 -13.14
N CYS A 138 1.13 13.36 -13.83
CA CYS A 138 0.09 13.22 -14.84
C CYS A 138 -0.70 11.88 -14.85
N VAL A 139 -0.64 11.04 -13.80
CA VAL A 139 -1.71 10.02 -13.59
C VAL A 139 -3.01 10.76 -13.23
N TYR A 140 -3.03 11.52 -12.13
CA TYR A 140 -4.04 12.57 -11.86
C TYR A 140 -3.50 13.73 -10.99
N ALA A 141 -2.21 14.02 -11.09
CA ALA A 141 -1.61 15.12 -10.33
C ALA A 141 -1.85 16.50 -10.98
N LEU A 142 -1.59 17.52 -10.17
CA LEU A 142 -1.56 18.92 -10.59
C LEU A 142 -0.11 19.28 -10.93
N SER A 143 0.14 19.80 -12.12
CA SER A 143 1.31 20.66 -12.38
C SER A 143 0.86 21.91 -13.13
N ASP A 144 1.72 22.94 -13.18
CA ASP A 144 1.40 24.22 -13.81
C ASP A 144 0.99 24.09 -15.29
N SER A 145 1.27 22.96 -15.95
CA SER A 145 0.85 22.65 -17.33
C SER A 145 -0.03 21.37 -17.47
N CYS A 146 -0.28 20.61 -16.40
CA CYS A 146 -1.00 19.33 -16.41
C CYS A 146 -2.08 19.31 -15.31
N ASN A 147 -3.25 19.91 -15.56
CA ASN A 147 -4.42 19.68 -14.69
C ASN A 147 -5.18 18.43 -15.14
N LYS A 148 -4.80 17.27 -14.56
CA LYS A 148 -5.48 15.99 -14.79
C LYS A 148 -6.31 15.54 -13.60
N ALA A 149 -6.68 16.45 -12.70
CA ALA A 149 -7.49 16.13 -11.52
C ALA A 149 -8.82 15.46 -11.88
N TYR A 150 -9.40 15.76 -13.05
CA TYR A 150 -10.60 15.11 -13.56
C TYR A 150 -10.45 13.59 -13.76
N ARG A 151 -9.22 13.08 -13.88
CA ARG A 151 -8.93 11.64 -14.02
C ARG A 151 -8.91 10.90 -12.68
N ARG A 152 -8.80 11.62 -11.55
CA ARG A 152 -8.67 11.04 -10.21
C ARG A 152 -9.77 10.00 -9.94
N THR A 153 -11.02 10.36 -10.21
CA THR A 153 -12.16 9.47 -9.96
C THR A 153 -12.00 8.14 -10.69
N TYR A 154 -11.68 8.16 -12.00
CA TYR A 154 -11.46 6.93 -12.77
C TYR A 154 -10.36 6.05 -12.16
N TYR A 155 -9.23 6.63 -11.78
CA TYR A 155 -8.10 5.84 -11.28
C TYR A 155 -8.37 5.23 -9.92
N ILE A 156 -9.11 5.91 -9.06
CA ILE A 156 -9.53 5.35 -7.77
C ILE A 156 -10.64 4.30 -7.99
N ASP A 157 -11.57 4.54 -8.90
CA ASP A 157 -12.56 3.54 -9.27
C ASP A 157 -11.90 2.26 -9.82
N GLU A 158 -10.89 2.40 -10.67
CA GLU A 158 -10.10 1.29 -11.20
C GLU A 158 -9.32 0.56 -10.10
N LEU A 159 -8.77 1.30 -9.13
CA LEU A 159 -8.02 0.73 -8.02
C LEU A 159 -8.82 -0.30 -7.23
N PHE A 160 -10.12 -0.03 -7.02
CA PHE A 160 -11.05 -0.91 -6.30
C PHE A 160 -11.86 -1.83 -7.24
N ASN A 161 -11.94 -1.50 -8.53
CA ASN A 161 -12.59 -2.31 -9.55
C ASN A 161 -11.77 -2.31 -10.87
N PRO A 162 -10.85 -3.27 -11.05
CA PRO A 162 -9.99 -3.35 -12.24
C PRO A 162 -10.74 -3.59 -13.57
N SER A 163 -12.03 -3.90 -13.48
CA SER A 163 -12.92 -4.11 -14.63
C SER A 163 -13.71 -2.86 -15.03
N ILE A 164 -13.41 -1.69 -14.43
CA ILE A 164 -14.10 -0.46 -14.81
C ILE A 164 -13.87 -0.12 -16.30
N PRO A 165 -14.90 0.33 -17.05
CA PRO A 165 -14.73 0.70 -18.44
C PRO A 165 -13.74 1.85 -18.63
N VAL A 166 -13.02 1.81 -19.76
CA VAL A 166 -12.13 2.90 -20.16
C VAL A 166 -12.95 4.18 -20.41
N PRO A 167 -12.55 5.33 -19.85
CA PRO A 167 -13.28 6.58 -19.98
C PRO A 167 -13.04 7.22 -21.35
N ALA A 168 -13.94 8.11 -21.79
CA ALA A 168 -13.86 8.75 -23.11
C ALA A 168 -12.53 9.49 -23.40
N TRP A 169 -11.87 10.01 -22.37
CA TRP A 169 -10.55 10.64 -22.51
C TRP A 169 -9.41 9.63 -22.74
N GLY A 170 -9.63 8.36 -22.41
CA GLY A 170 -8.69 7.24 -22.59
C GLY A 170 -8.92 6.42 -23.86
N MET A 171 -10.14 6.47 -24.41
CA MET A 171 -10.54 5.85 -25.68
C MET A 171 -9.94 6.56 -26.88
#